data_AF-A0ABD5F9E0-F1
#
_entry.id   AF-A0ABD5F9E0-F1
#
_cell.length_a   1.000
_cell.length_b   1.000
_cell.length_c   1.000
_cell.angle_alpha   90.00
_cell.angle_beta   90.00
_cell.angle_gamma   90.00
#
_symmetry.space_group_name_H-M   'P 1'
#
loop_
_entity.id
_entity.type
_entity.pdbx_description
1 polymer ?
#
loop_
_entity_poly.entity_id
_entity_poly.type
_entity_poly.pdbx_seq_one_letter_code
_entity_poly.pdbx_strand_id
1 'polypeptide(L)'
;MDGSGISYFDWMELITNTYDDALQKAHVDLKFGDNNALRNKELDFASAEWERIKFFKQRLPNTDDLCVVLERFVDRMPEMEYGHRREYRLAVAHEVAVDHWLVGKVFAPVDRKYILDRERHLAEDYFDHDRELGEYIETDYASYKRISLQRLFTQFLDIYDDFYRCYEIRKDRVT
;
A
#
# COMPACT_ATOMS: atom_id res chain seq x y z
N MET A 1 7.18 30.77 33.23
CA MET A 1 7.08 30.60 31.78
C MET A 1 7.67 29.25 31.49
N ASP A 2 6.81 28.24 31.33
CA ASP A 2 7.27 26.87 31.12
C ASP A 2 7.82 26.76 29.69
N GLY A 3 9.14 26.83 29.58
CA GLY A 3 9.90 26.66 28.34
C GLY A 3 9.94 25.20 27.85
N SER A 4 9.00 24.36 28.27
CA SER A 4 8.90 22.96 27.89
C SER A 4 7.85 22.80 26.78
N GLY A 5 8.25 23.08 25.54
CA GLY A 5 7.41 22.82 24.37
C GLY A 5 8.21 22.78 23.09
N ILE A 6 7.61 22.23 22.05
CA ILE A 6 8.26 21.89 20.80
C ILE A 6 8.29 23.12 19.89
N SER A 7 9.47 23.50 19.42
CA SER A 7 9.61 24.61 18.46
C SER A 7 8.96 24.25 17.11
N TYR A 8 8.69 25.23 16.25
CA TYR A 8 8.09 24.96 14.93
C TYR A 8 8.94 24.01 14.10
N PHE A 9 10.26 24.26 14.07
CA PHE A 9 11.18 23.48 13.28
C PHE A 9 11.27 22.04 13.80
N ASP A 10 11.44 21.86 15.12
CA ASP A 10 11.49 20.52 15.73
C ASP A 10 10.17 19.76 15.53
N TRP A 11 9.03 20.46 15.59
CA TRP A 11 7.70 19.89 15.37
C TRP A 11 7.53 19.39 13.94
N MET A 12 7.83 20.25 12.96
CA MET A 12 7.69 19.89 11.54
C MET A 12 8.69 18.81 11.13
N GLU A 13 9.92 18.86 11.63
CA GLU A 13 10.91 17.81 11.40
C GLU A 13 10.45 16.46 11.96
N LEU A 14 10.02 16.44 13.23
CA LEU A 14 9.56 15.21 13.88
C LEU A 14 8.36 14.59 13.16
N ILE A 15 7.35 15.39 12.81
CA ILE A 15 6.14 14.90 12.14
C ILE A 15 6.46 14.44 10.72
N THR A 16 7.25 15.19 9.97
CA THR A 16 7.64 14.82 8.60
C THR A 16 8.36 13.48 8.59
N ASN A 17 9.37 13.33 9.44
CA ASN A 17 10.14 12.09 9.54
C ASN A 17 9.26 10.92 10.01
N THR A 18 8.34 11.16 10.94
CA THR A 18 7.43 10.12 11.44
C THR A 18 6.44 9.67 10.36
N TYR A 19 5.85 10.61 9.61
CA TYR A 19 4.94 10.27 8.51
C TYR A 19 5.68 9.53 7.40
N ASP A 20 6.86 10.01 6.99
CA ASP A 20 7.62 9.39 5.90
C ASP A 20 8.08 7.97 6.27
N ASP A 21 8.54 7.74 7.51
CA ASP A 21 8.88 6.40 8.01
C ASP A 21 7.66 5.46 8.05
N ALA A 22 6.51 5.94 8.53
CA ALA A 22 5.28 5.15 8.56
C ALA A 22 4.78 4.79 7.15
N LEU A 23 4.77 5.76 6.23
CA LEU A 23 4.36 5.55 4.83
C LEU A 23 5.33 4.63 4.09
N GLN A 24 6.63 4.73 4.38
CA GLN A 24 7.63 3.81 3.86
C GLN A 24 7.40 2.38 4.36
N LYS A 25 7.15 2.18 5.66
CA LYS A 25 6.83 0.87 6.24
C LYS A 25 5.54 0.27 5.71
N ALA A 26 4.56 1.11 5.37
CA ALA A 26 3.32 0.72 4.72
C ALA A 26 3.44 0.56 3.19
N HIS A 27 4.65 0.72 2.64
CA HIS A 27 4.94 0.63 1.20
C HIS A 27 4.15 1.60 0.30
N VAL A 28 3.65 2.71 0.85
CA VAL A 28 2.96 3.75 0.08
C VAL A 28 3.94 4.40 -0.90
N ASP A 29 3.50 4.71 -2.12
CA ASP A 29 4.33 5.45 -3.09
C ASP A 29 3.94 6.91 -3.15
N LEU A 30 4.86 7.74 -2.66
CA LEU A 30 4.76 9.18 -2.67
C LEU A 30 5.16 9.81 -4.01
N LYS A 31 5.61 9.04 -5.01
CA LYS A 31 5.73 9.53 -6.39
C LYS A 31 4.36 9.58 -7.09
N PHE A 32 3.40 8.79 -6.61
CA PHE A 32 2.02 8.90 -7.08
C PHE A 32 1.42 10.23 -6.62
N GLY A 33 0.98 11.05 -7.58
CA GLY A 33 0.54 12.42 -7.33
C GLY A 33 -0.51 12.53 -6.23
N ASP A 34 -1.47 11.60 -6.19
CA ASP A 34 -2.53 11.60 -5.19
C ASP A 34 -1.99 11.28 -3.78
N ASN A 35 -1.08 10.31 -3.64
CA ASN A 35 -0.49 9.97 -2.35
C ASN A 35 0.42 11.10 -1.84
N ASN A 36 1.19 11.71 -2.73
CA ASN A 36 1.98 12.88 -2.39
C ASN A 36 1.09 14.05 -1.93
N ALA A 37 -0.02 14.28 -2.63
CA ALA A 37 -0.98 15.32 -2.28
C ALA A 37 -1.66 15.03 -0.92
N LEU A 38 -2.03 13.77 -0.67
CA LEU A 38 -2.58 13.35 0.63
C LEU A 38 -1.57 13.53 1.75
N ARG A 39 -0.32 13.09 1.57
CA ARG A 39 0.77 13.27 2.53
C ARG A 39 1.04 14.75 2.82
N ASN A 40 1.11 15.59 1.79
CA ASN A 40 1.31 17.03 1.97
C ASN A 40 0.11 17.70 2.66
N LYS A 41 -1.13 17.27 2.40
CA LYS A 41 -2.32 17.76 3.11
C LYS A 41 -2.27 17.44 4.61
N GLU A 42 -1.71 16.30 4.99
CA GLU A 42 -1.53 15.96 6.40
C GLU A 42 -0.40 16.77 7.06
N LEU A 43 0.67 17.13 6.32
CA LEU A 43 1.70 18.04 6.81
C LEU A 43 1.21 19.48 6.95
N ASP A 44 0.40 19.95 6.01
CA ASP A 44 -0.23 21.27 6.09
C ASP A 44 -1.13 21.37 7.34
N PHE A 45 -1.89 20.30 7.63
CA PHE A 45 -2.66 20.21 8.86
C PHE A 45 -1.77 20.29 10.11
N ALA A 46 -0.67 19.53 10.15
CA ALA A 46 0.26 19.54 11.28
C ALA A 46 0.88 20.93 11.51
N SER A 47 1.23 21.64 10.43
CA SER A 47 1.73 23.01 10.50
C SER A 47 0.66 23.96 11.04
N ALA A 48 -0.57 23.87 10.55
CA ALA A 48 -1.68 24.70 11.00
C ALA A 48 -2.03 24.46 12.48
N GLU A 49 -1.98 23.21 12.95
CA GLU A 49 -2.22 22.89 14.36
C GLU A 49 -1.16 23.48 15.28
N TRP A 50 0.12 23.46 14.87
CA TRP A 50 1.18 24.13 15.63
C TRP A 50 0.90 25.62 15.81
N GLU A 51 0.55 26.32 14.72
CA GLU A 51 0.20 27.74 14.76
C GLU A 51 -1.02 27.99 15.64
N ARG A 52 -2.05 27.14 15.51
CA ARG A 52 -3.27 27.24 16.32
C ARG A 52 -2.95 27.17 17.82
N ILE A 53 -2.11 26.21 18.23
CA ILE A 53 -1.73 26.04 19.63
C ILE A 53 -0.92 27.24 20.11
N LYS A 54 0.08 27.68 19.33
CA LYS A 54 0.94 28.81 19.72
C LYS A 54 0.17 30.11 19.87
N PHE A 55 -0.67 30.45 18.89
CA PHE A 55 -1.28 31.78 18.82
C PHE A 55 -2.62 31.87 19.55
N PHE A 56 -3.42 30.79 19.57
CA PHE A 56 -4.74 30.81 20.21
C PHE A 56 -4.73 30.20 21.60
N LYS A 57 -4.03 29.08 21.82
CA LYS A 57 -3.90 28.50 23.17
C LYS A 57 -2.77 29.15 23.98
N GLN A 58 -1.98 30.03 23.35
CA GLN A 58 -0.93 30.84 23.98
C GLN A 58 0.13 30.00 24.72
N ARG A 59 0.42 28.80 24.20
CA ARG A 59 1.47 27.91 24.72
C ARG A 59 2.20 27.21 23.59
N LEU A 60 3.41 26.71 23.84
CA LEU A 60 4.08 25.84 22.90
C LEU A 60 3.43 24.44 22.91
N PRO A 61 3.37 23.75 21.75
CA PRO A 61 2.89 22.37 21.69
C PRO A 61 3.74 21.45 22.56
N ASN A 62 3.10 20.45 23.16
CA ASN A 62 3.75 19.42 23.96
C ASN A 62 3.52 18.03 23.32
N THR A 63 3.96 16.97 24.00
CA THR A 63 3.79 15.59 23.54
C THR A 63 2.32 15.21 23.36
N ASP A 64 1.41 15.71 24.19
CA ASP A 64 -0.03 15.40 24.05
C ASP A 64 -0.60 15.98 22.75
N ASP A 65 -0.23 17.21 22.40
CA ASP A 65 -0.64 17.80 21.11
C ASP A 65 -0.04 17.02 19.94
N LEU A 66 1.19 16.52 20.08
CA LEU A 66 1.83 15.68 19.06
C LEU A 66 1.05 14.38 18.85
N CYS A 67 0.66 13.70 19.94
CA CYS A 67 -0.15 12.48 19.88
C CYS A 67 -1.45 12.70 19.11
N VAL A 68 -2.17 13.79 19.37
CA VAL A 68 -3.42 14.10 18.66
C VAL A 68 -3.20 14.25 17.15
N VAL A 69 -2.10 14.87 16.73
CA VAL A 69 -1.79 15.02 15.30
C VAL A 69 -1.41 13.68 14.67
N LEU A 70 -0.62 12.86 15.37
CA LEU A 70 -0.26 11.52 14.90
C LEU A 70 -1.46 10.57 14.83
N GLU A 71 -2.37 10.63 15.81
CA GLU A 71 -3.63 9.85 15.80
C GLU A 71 -4.46 10.15 14.57
N ARG A 72 -4.60 11.44 14.22
CA ARG A 72 -5.29 11.83 12.98
C ARG A 72 -4.61 11.25 11.75
N PHE A 73 -3.28 11.25 11.69
CA PHE A 73 -2.56 10.63 10.57
C PHE A 73 -2.81 9.13 10.49
N VAL A 74 -2.79 8.41 11.62
CA VAL A 74 -3.11 6.99 11.68
C VAL A 74 -4.53 6.71 11.16
N ASP A 75 -5.52 7.55 11.51
CA ASP A 75 -6.88 7.42 11.01
C ASP A 75 -6.99 7.64 9.49
N ARG A 76 -6.08 8.43 8.91
CA ARG A 76 -6.03 8.78 7.48
C ARG A 76 -5.11 7.87 6.68
N MET A 77 -4.25 7.11 7.35
CA MET A 77 -3.29 6.18 6.75
C MET A 77 -3.95 5.18 5.80
N PRO A 78 -5.13 4.58 6.12
CA PRO A 78 -5.83 3.73 5.17
C PRO A 78 -6.10 4.42 3.83
N GLU A 79 -6.46 5.72 3.80
CA GLU A 79 -6.72 6.43 2.54
C GLU A 79 -5.48 6.55 1.66
N MET A 80 -4.29 6.64 2.27
CA MET A 80 -3.01 6.67 1.55
C MET A 80 -2.54 5.27 1.15
N GLU A 81 -2.80 4.27 2.01
CA GLU A 81 -2.61 2.86 1.67
C GLU A 81 -3.48 2.49 0.47
N TYR A 82 -4.78 2.80 0.49
CA TYR A 82 -5.71 2.56 -0.62
C TYR A 82 -5.34 3.33 -1.91
N GLY A 83 -4.55 4.39 -1.80
CA GLY A 83 -3.91 5.10 -2.92
C GLY A 83 -2.72 4.36 -3.56
N HIS A 84 -2.54 3.06 -3.28
CA HIS A 84 -1.53 2.13 -3.79
C HIS A 84 -0.79 2.49 -5.10
N ARG A 85 0.54 2.26 -5.06
CA ARG A 85 1.41 2.01 -6.22
C ARG A 85 0.66 1.29 -7.33
N ARG A 86 0.84 1.76 -8.56
CA ARG A 86 0.10 1.22 -9.70
C ARG A 86 0.42 -0.25 -9.90
N GLU A 87 1.68 -0.60 -9.69
CA GLU A 87 2.29 -1.92 -9.67
C GLU A 87 1.59 -2.83 -8.65
N TYR A 88 1.46 -2.38 -7.41
CA TYR A 88 0.77 -3.12 -6.35
C TYR A 88 -0.72 -3.33 -6.67
N ARG A 89 -1.41 -2.33 -7.23
CA ARG A 89 -2.82 -2.50 -7.64
C ARG A 89 -2.97 -3.54 -8.75
N LEU A 90 -2.00 -3.61 -9.64
CA LEU A 90 -1.98 -4.62 -10.69
C LEU A 90 -1.65 -6.00 -10.11
N ALA A 91 -0.76 -6.09 -9.12
CA ALA A 91 -0.47 -7.33 -8.42
C ALA A 91 -1.69 -7.87 -7.64
N VAL A 92 -2.42 -7.01 -6.93
CA VAL A 92 -3.69 -7.38 -6.27
C VAL A 92 -4.74 -7.80 -7.30
N ALA A 93 -4.80 -7.16 -8.46
CA ALA A 93 -5.71 -7.57 -9.53
C ALA A 93 -5.37 -8.97 -10.09
N HIS A 94 -4.08 -9.33 -10.13
CA HIS A 94 -3.63 -10.68 -10.46
C HIS A 94 -4.01 -11.68 -9.35
N GLU A 95 -3.76 -11.35 -8.09
CA GLU A 95 -4.16 -12.17 -6.92
C GLU A 95 -5.64 -12.53 -6.97
N VAL A 96 -6.52 -11.55 -7.22
CA VAL A 96 -7.97 -11.76 -7.34
C VAL A 96 -8.34 -12.66 -8.52
N ALA A 97 -7.65 -12.53 -9.66
CA ALA A 97 -7.88 -13.37 -10.83
C ALA A 97 -7.49 -14.84 -10.55
N VAL A 98 -6.35 -15.06 -9.88
CA VAL A 98 -5.91 -16.37 -9.40
C VAL A 98 -6.95 -16.94 -8.43
N ASP A 99 -7.36 -16.18 -7.42
CA ASP A 99 -8.31 -16.65 -6.42
C ASP A 99 -9.65 -17.09 -7.03
N HIS A 100 -10.17 -16.30 -7.97
CA HIS A 100 -11.37 -16.68 -8.73
C HIS A 100 -11.18 -17.96 -9.54
N TRP A 101 -10.01 -18.17 -10.14
CA TRP A 101 -9.75 -19.40 -10.90
C TRP A 101 -9.58 -20.63 -10.02
N LEU A 102 -9.11 -20.45 -8.78
CA LEU A 102 -9.02 -21.52 -7.78
C LEU A 102 -10.41 -21.93 -7.25
N VAL A 103 -11.47 -21.16 -7.50
CA VAL A 103 -12.84 -21.54 -7.14
C VAL A 103 -13.20 -22.89 -7.78
N GLY A 104 -13.64 -23.84 -6.94
CA GLY A 104 -13.97 -25.20 -7.35
C GLY A 104 -12.84 -26.22 -7.22
N LYS A 105 -11.65 -25.78 -6.81
CA LYS A 105 -10.50 -26.61 -6.41
C LYS A 105 -10.40 -26.64 -4.89
N VAL A 106 -9.92 -27.75 -4.33
CA VAL A 106 -9.89 -27.94 -2.88
C VAL A 106 -8.46 -27.86 -2.37
N PHE A 107 -8.20 -26.90 -1.51
CA PHE A 107 -6.90 -26.70 -0.86
C PHE A 107 -7.10 -26.57 0.65
N ALA A 108 -6.07 -26.90 1.44
CA ALA A 108 -6.07 -26.45 2.82
C ALA A 108 -5.99 -24.91 2.86
N PRO A 109 -6.56 -24.24 3.89
CA PRO A 109 -6.52 -22.78 3.96
C PRO A 109 -5.10 -22.20 3.91
N VAL A 110 -4.13 -22.89 4.51
CA VAL A 110 -2.72 -22.48 4.51
C VAL A 110 -2.11 -22.57 3.12
N ASP A 111 -2.41 -23.64 2.37
CA ASP A 111 -1.89 -23.82 1.01
C ASP A 111 -2.52 -22.81 0.04
N ARG A 112 -3.84 -22.58 0.14
CA ARG A 112 -4.51 -21.54 -0.66
C ARG A 112 -3.89 -20.17 -0.40
N LYS A 113 -3.66 -19.83 0.87
CA LYS A 113 -3.01 -18.58 1.25
C LYS A 113 -1.59 -18.50 0.69
N TYR A 114 -0.80 -19.57 0.78
CA TYR A 114 0.55 -19.62 0.21
C TYR A 114 0.55 -19.37 -1.30
N ILE A 115 -0.38 -19.97 -2.06
CA ILE A 115 -0.51 -19.74 -3.50
C ILE A 115 -0.80 -18.27 -3.80
N LEU A 116 -1.78 -17.67 -3.12
CA LEU A 116 -2.15 -16.28 -3.33
C LEU A 116 -1.03 -15.31 -2.94
N ASP A 117 -0.40 -15.51 -1.79
CA ASP A 117 0.71 -14.69 -1.32
C ASP A 117 1.91 -14.78 -2.29
N ARG A 118 2.18 -15.98 -2.85
CA ARG A 118 3.24 -16.17 -3.86
C ARG A 118 2.92 -15.50 -5.19
N GLU A 119 1.71 -15.69 -5.73
CA GLU A 119 1.31 -15.11 -7.01
C GLU A 119 1.29 -13.59 -6.96
N ARG A 120 0.83 -13.04 -5.84
CA ARG A 120 0.91 -11.61 -5.60
C ARG A 120 2.36 -11.13 -5.57
N HIS A 121 3.25 -11.80 -4.83
CA HIS A 121 4.66 -11.43 -4.77
C HIS A 121 5.33 -11.45 -6.15
N LEU A 122 5.02 -12.46 -6.98
CA LEU A 122 5.53 -12.52 -8.35
C LEU A 122 4.99 -11.41 -9.25
N ALA A 123 3.72 -11.04 -9.07
CA ALA A 123 3.14 -9.93 -9.81
C ALA A 123 3.72 -8.58 -9.37
N GLU A 124 3.95 -8.38 -8.07
CA GLU A 124 4.67 -7.21 -7.55
C GLU A 124 6.06 -7.11 -8.18
N ASP A 125 6.84 -8.20 -8.18
CA ASP A 125 8.16 -8.26 -8.80
C ASP A 125 8.11 -7.98 -10.32
N TYR A 126 7.12 -8.52 -11.02
CA TYR A 126 6.93 -8.27 -12.45
C TYR A 126 6.70 -6.78 -12.74
N PHE A 127 5.77 -6.15 -12.01
CA PHE A 127 5.41 -4.75 -12.26
C PHE A 127 6.48 -3.77 -11.77
N ASP A 128 7.22 -4.12 -10.72
CA ASP A 128 8.36 -3.34 -10.24
C ASP A 128 9.53 -3.31 -11.26
N HIS A 129 9.66 -4.35 -12.08
CA HIS A 129 10.70 -4.47 -13.11
C HIS A 129 10.21 -4.18 -14.55
N ASP A 130 8.94 -3.84 -14.73
CA ASP A 130 8.38 -3.55 -16.05
C ASP A 130 8.82 -2.15 -16.52
N ARG A 131 9.86 -2.12 -17.35
CA ARG A 131 10.38 -0.88 -17.96
C ARG A 131 9.38 -0.20 -18.90
N GLU A 132 8.46 -0.96 -19.47
CA GLU A 132 7.46 -0.45 -20.41
C GLU A 132 6.25 0.16 -19.68
N LEU A 133 6.07 -0.14 -18.39
CA LEU A 133 5.02 0.43 -17.56
C LEU A 133 5.02 1.96 -17.65
N GLY A 134 6.19 2.60 -17.53
CA GLY A 134 6.34 4.05 -17.65
C GLY A 134 5.86 4.63 -18.98
N GLU A 135 6.10 3.94 -20.10
CA GLU A 135 5.78 4.42 -21.46
C GLU A 135 4.31 4.20 -21.82
N TYR A 136 3.75 3.05 -21.43
CA TYR A 136 2.34 2.74 -21.68
C TYR A 136 1.37 3.54 -20.80
N ILE A 137 1.85 4.08 -19.68
CA ILE A 137 1.10 4.95 -18.78
C ILE A 137 0.57 6.21 -19.47
N GLU A 138 1.34 6.77 -20.42
CA GLU A 138 0.98 8.03 -21.09
C GLU A 138 0.08 7.82 -22.32
N THR A 139 -0.02 6.59 -22.83
CA THR A 139 -0.64 6.30 -24.13
C THR A 139 -1.91 5.46 -24.05
N ASP A 140 -1.92 4.32 -23.33
CA ASP A 140 -3.11 3.47 -23.17
C ASP A 140 -2.99 2.49 -21.98
N TYR A 141 -3.23 3.03 -20.79
CA TYR A 141 -3.17 2.26 -19.54
C TYR A 141 -4.19 1.12 -19.45
N ALA A 142 -5.38 1.25 -20.07
CA ALA A 142 -6.42 0.24 -19.99
C ALA A 142 -6.04 -1.02 -20.77
N SER A 143 -5.49 -0.85 -21.98
CA SER A 143 -4.97 -1.97 -22.77
C SER A 143 -3.76 -2.60 -22.11
N TYR A 144 -2.82 -1.80 -21.60
CA TYR A 144 -1.64 -2.29 -20.87
C TYR A 144 -2.06 -3.16 -19.67
N LYS A 145 -2.93 -2.67 -18.80
CA LYS A 145 -3.44 -3.42 -17.64
C LYS A 145 -4.00 -4.78 -18.08
N ARG A 146 -4.84 -4.80 -19.12
CA ARG A 146 -5.45 -6.04 -19.61
C ARG A 146 -4.40 -7.03 -20.11
N ILE A 147 -3.43 -6.58 -20.92
CA ILE A 147 -2.40 -7.42 -21.52
C ILE A 147 -1.46 -7.98 -20.45
N SER A 148 -0.96 -7.13 -19.54
CA SER A 148 -0.01 -7.55 -18.51
C SER A 148 -0.64 -8.51 -17.51
N LEU A 149 -1.88 -8.26 -17.08
CA LEU A 149 -2.62 -9.22 -16.23
C LEU A 149 -2.87 -10.54 -16.96
N GLN A 150 -3.20 -10.51 -18.26
CA GLN A 150 -3.38 -11.73 -19.04
C GLN A 150 -2.07 -12.53 -19.13
N ARG A 151 -0.92 -11.88 -19.32
CA ARG A 151 0.40 -12.52 -19.35
C ARG A 151 0.73 -13.22 -18.04
N LEU A 152 0.61 -12.51 -16.91
CA LEU A 152 0.83 -13.09 -15.58
C LEU A 152 -0.11 -14.26 -15.30
N PHE A 153 -1.39 -14.13 -15.67
CA PHE A 153 -2.36 -15.20 -15.50
C PHE A 153 -2.04 -16.43 -16.37
N THR A 154 -1.58 -16.24 -17.61
CA THR A 154 -1.08 -17.35 -18.44
C THR A 154 0.11 -18.05 -17.79
N GLN A 155 1.07 -17.31 -17.24
CA GLN A 155 2.22 -17.90 -16.53
C GLN A 155 1.76 -18.74 -15.32
N PHE A 156 0.81 -18.23 -14.54
CA PHE A 156 0.20 -18.98 -13.45
C PHE A 156 -0.40 -20.31 -13.93
N LEU A 157 -1.14 -20.30 -15.04
CA LEU A 157 -1.73 -21.52 -15.61
C LEU A 157 -0.66 -22.51 -16.10
N ASP A 158 0.40 -22.01 -16.73
CA ASP A 158 1.49 -22.85 -17.25
C ASP A 158 2.22 -23.60 -16.14
N ILE A 159 2.42 -22.98 -14.97
CA ILE A 159 3.08 -23.62 -13.82
C ILE A 159 2.11 -24.38 -12.91
N TYR A 160 0.79 -24.23 -13.10
CA TYR A 160 -0.20 -24.77 -12.16
C TYR A 160 -0.11 -26.29 -12.04
N ASP A 161 -0.11 -26.99 -13.16
CA ASP A 161 -0.11 -28.46 -13.16
C ASP A 161 1.17 -29.04 -12.55
N ASP A 162 2.31 -28.38 -12.77
CA ASP A 162 3.63 -28.85 -12.34
C ASP A 162 3.93 -28.49 -10.88
N PHE A 163 3.43 -27.35 -10.40
CA PHE A 163 3.80 -26.82 -9.08
C PHE A 163 2.62 -26.77 -8.11
N TYR A 164 1.50 -26.15 -8.49
CA TYR A 164 0.41 -25.88 -7.56
C TYR A 164 -0.55 -27.04 -7.37
N ARG A 165 -0.72 -27.90 -8.39
CA ARG A 165 -1.64 -29.04 -8.33
C ARG A 165 -1.28 -30.04 -7.23
N CYS A 166 -0.01 -30.13 -6.83
CA CYS A 166 0.40 -31.02 -5.75
C CYS A 166 -0.20 -30.67 -4.38
N TYR A 167 -0.62 -29.40 -4.20
CA TYR A 167 -1.28 -28.91 -2.99
C TYR A 167 -2.80 -29.16 -2.99
N GLU A 168 -3.38 -29.57 -4.14
CA GLU A 168 -4.82 -29.81 -4.24
C GLU A 168 -5.20 -31.09 -3.48
N ILE A 169 -6.10 -30.96 -2.52
CA ILE A 169 -6.71 -32.09 -1.81
C ILE A 169 -7.62 -32.80 -2.81
N ARG A 170 -7.38 -34.08 -3.04
CA ARG A 170 -8.25 -34.86 -3.91
C ARG A 170 -9.67 -34.88 -3.33
N LYS A 171 -10.66 -34.55 -4.16
CA LYS A 171 -12.08 -34.43 -3.76
C LYS A 171 -12.65 -35.72 -3.13
N ASP A 172 -12.07 -36.89 -3.40
CA ASP A 172 -12.43 -38.19 -2.82
C ASP A 172 -11.92 -38.39 -1.37
N ARG A 173 -11.08 -37.48 -0.86
CA ARG A 173 -10.51 -37.53 0.50
C ARG A 173 -11.05 -36.44 1.42
N VAL A 174 -12.00 -35.65 0.96
CA VAL A 174 -12.69 -34.62 1.75
C VAL A 174 -13.90 -35.30 2.40
N THR A 175 -13.72 -35.83 3.61
CA THR A 175 -14.80 -36.32 4.48
C THR A 175 -15.51 -35.19 5.20
#